data_AF-K1TWH8-F1
#
_entry.id   AF-K1TWH8-F1
#
_cell.length_a   1.000
_cell.length_b   1.000
_cell.length_c   1.000
_cell.angle_alpha   90.00
_cell.angle_beta   90.00
_cell.angle_gamma   90.00
#
_symmetry.space_group_name_H-M   'P 1'
#
loop_
_entity.id
_entity.type
_entity.pdbx_description
1 polymer ?
#
loop_
_entity_poly.entity_id
_entity_poly.type
_entity_poly.pdbx_seq_one_letter_code
_entity_poly.pdbx_strand_id
1 'polypeptide(L)'
;FLGLANAGNLFGGLLARGLGVTTSSTALPAGGLDLFIRYFSLCVVPAVLEEIYFRGALQGIMRPSGSSVAIFAPALLFALLHLDLAQSITALVCGIFLGWLVERSGSILPGMLLHFINNTLAFLSLYLRQYAPEQLAVVYELILLVALPLAALFLVWRVKAQGFSFSAGLRGG
;
A
#
# COMPACT_ATOMS: atom_id res chain seq x y z
N PHE A 1 -5.98 4.99 -1.69
CA PHE A 1 -4.82 4.17 -1.28
C PHE A 1 -5.22 3.04 -0.33
N LEU A 2 -5.57 3.30 0.94
CA LEU A 2 -5.82 2.25 1.94
C LEU A 2 -6.92 1.24 1.52
N GLY A 3 -8.02 1.71 0.93
CA GLY A 3 -9.04 0.80 0.38
C GLY A 3 -8.55 -0.07 -0.79
N LEU A 4 -7.63 0.45 -1.62
CA LEU A 4 -7.00 -0.33 -2.71
C LEU A 4 -6.03 -1.36 -2.15
N ALA A 5 -5.26 -0.99 -1.12
CA ALA A 5 -4.36 -1.91 -0.43
C ALA A 5 -5.14 -3.09 0.19
N ASN A 6 -6.26 -2.80 0.85
CA ASN A 6 -7.12 -3.83 1.44
C ASN A 6 -7.78 -4.73 0.39
N ALA A 7 -8.24 -4.15 -0.73
CA ALA A 7 -8.77 -4.92 -1.84
C ALA A 7 -7.71 -5.84 -2.48
N GLY A 8 -6.49 -5.33 -2.67
CA GLY A 8 -5.34 -6.11 -3.14
C GLY A 8 -5.02 -7.28 -2.20
N ASN A 9 -4.99 -7.01 -0.89
CA ASN A 9 -4.70 -8.03 0.13
C ASN A 9 -5.76 -9.14 0.14
N LEU A 10 -7.05 -8.77 0.03
CA LEU A 10 -8.14 -9.72 -0.04
C LEU A 10 -8.03 -10.61 -1.28
N PHE A 11 -7.88 -9.99 -2.46
CA PHE A 11 -7.81 -10.72 -3.72
C PHE A 11 -6.58 -11.63 -3.76
N GLY A 12 -5.41 -11.10 -3.38
CA GLY A 12 -4.17 -11.85 -3.32
C GLY A 12 -4.22 -13.03 -2.34
N GLY A 13 -4.81 -12.83 -1.16
CA GLY A 13 -4.97 -13.89 -0.16
C GLY A 13 -5.92 -15.00 -0.63
N LEU A 14 -7.03 -14.66 -1.29
CA LEU A 14 -7.96 -15.65 -1.87
C LEU A 14 -7.29 -16.44 -3.00
N LEU A 15 -6.53 -15.77 -3.88
CA LEU A 15 -5.81 -16.41 -4.97
C LEU A 15 -4.72 -17.36 -4.45
N ALA A 16 -3.91 -16.93 -3.48
CA ALA A 16 -2.88 -17.76 -2.86
C ALA A 16 -3.48 -19.03 -2.25
N ARG A 17 -4.60 -18.92 -1.53
CA ARG A 17 -5.35 -20.07 -0.99
C ARG A 17 -5.86 -21.01 -2.08
N GLY A 18 -6.42 -20.45 -3.16
CA GLY A 18 -6.90 -21.23 -4.29
C GLY A 18 -5.80 -21.99 -5.03
N LEU A 19 -4.57 -21.46 -5.02
CA LEU A 19 -3.39 -22.07 -5.64
C LEU A 19 -2.57 -22.94 -4.68
N GLY A 20 -3.00 -23.11 -3.42
CA GLY A 20 -2.28 -23.89 -2.42
C GLY A 20 -0.95 -23.28 -1.95
N VAL A 21 -0.75 -21.97 -2.17
CA VAL A 21 0.47 -21.25 -1.73
C VAL A 21 0.34 -20.92 -0.25
N THR A 22 1.27 -21.43 0.56
CA THR A 22 1.32 -21.15 2.00
C THR A 22 2.02 -19.82 2.27
N THR A 23 1.34 -18.92 2.98
CA THR A 23 1.92 -17.64 3.43
C THR A 23 2.66 -17.83 4.75
N SER A 24 3.94 -17.50 4.78
CA SER A 24 4.73 -17.49 6.02
C SER A 24 4.31 -16.34 6.93
N SER A 25 3.92 -16.63 8.17
CA SER A 25 3.59 -15.58 9.15
C SER A 25 4.83 -15.18 9.95
N THR A 26 5.21 -13.90 9.89
CA THR A 26 6.25 -13.35 10.77
C THR A 26 5.71 -13.17 12.19
N ALA A 27 6.33 -13.81 13.18
CA ALA A 27 6.04 -13.55 14.59
C ALA A 27 6.62 -12.18 14.99
N LEU A 28 5.82 -11.34 15.65
CA LEU A 28 6.30 -10.09 16.23
C LEU A 28 6.78 -10.34 17.67
N PRO A 29 7.67 -9.50 18.21
CA PRO A 29 7.95 -9.47 19.64
C PRO A 29 6.77 -8.89 20.43
N ALA A 30 6.61 -9.28 21.69
CA ALA A 30 5.48 -8.82 22.53
C ALA A 30 5.62 -7.36 22.99
N GLY A 31 6.83 -6.79 22.97
CA GLY A 31 7.07 -5.44 23.47
C GLY A 31 8.55 -5.06 23.52
N GLY A 32 8.83 -3.94 24.19
CA GLY A 32 10.18 -3.46 24.44
C GLY A 32 10.92 -2.98 23.18
N LEU A 33 12.25 -2.98 23.27
CA LEU A 33 13.13 -2.48 22.21
C LEU A 33 13.02 -3.30 20.92
N ASP A 34 12.81 -4.63 21.03
CA ASP A 34 12.69 -5.49 19.86
C ASP A 34 11.44 -5.17 19.03
N LEU A 35 10.30 -4.92 19.69
CA LEU A 35 9.08 -4.48 19.01
C LEU A 35 9.30 -3.12 18.33
N PHE A 36 9.96 -2.19 19.02
CA PHE A 36 10.28 -0.87 18.46
C PHE A 36 11.17 -0.98 17.21
N ILE A 37 12.22 -1.79 17.25
CA ILE A 37 13.09 -2.05 16.10
C ILE A 37 12.27 -2.68 14.96
N ARG A 38 11.39 -3.65 15.24
CA ARG A 38 10.55 -4.28 14.22
C ARG A 38 9.56 -3.31 13.60
N TYR A 39 8.94 -2.45 14.41
CA TYR A 39 8.07 -1.40 13.91
C TYR A 39 8.82 -0.47 12.96
N PHE A 40 10.00 -0.01 13.35
CA PHE A 40 10.79 0.90 12.52
C PHE A 40 11.22 0.23 11.20
N SER A 41 11.72 -1.00 11.27
CA SER A 41 12.20 -1.76 10.10
C SER A 41 11.10 -2.19 9.13
N LEU A 42 9.85 -2.38 9.60
CA LEU A 42 8.73 -2.81 8.76
C LEU A 42 7.83 -1.65 8.32
N CYS A 43 7.76 -0.56 9.09
CA CYS A 43 6.84 0.54 8.82
C CYS A 43 7.54 1.76 8.25
N VAL A 44 8.61 2.22 8.90
CA VAL A 44 9.25 3.51 8.56
C VAL A 44 10.27 3.32 7.45
N VAL A 45 11.22 2.39 7.64
CA VAL A 45 12.32 2.18 6.69
C VAL A 45 11.80 1.86 5.28
N PRO A 46 10.85 0.94 5.08
CA PRO A 46 10.33 0.64 3.74
C PRO A 46 9.59 1.83 3.14
N ALA A 47 8.71 2.48 3.90
CA ALA A 47 7.95 3.62 3.43
C ALA A 47 8.84 4.78 2.95
N VAL A 48 9.99 4.99 3.59
CA VAL A 48 10.95 6.02 3.19
C VAL A 48 11.82 5.55 2.04
N LEU A 49 12.55 4.44 2.20
CA LEU A 49 13.57 4.01 1.25
C LEU A 49 12.97 3.51 -0.06
N GLU A 50 11.86 2.78 -0.01
CA GLU A 50 11.21 2.26 -1.21
C GLU A 50 10.56 3.40 -2.01
N GLU A 51 9.96 4.40 -1.36
CA GLU A 51 9.44 5.56 -2.10
C GLU A 51 10.55 6.39 -2.73
N ILE A 52 11.66 6.60 -2.03
CA ILE A 52 12.84 7.27 -2.61
C ILE A 52 13.35 6.49 -3.81
N TYR A 53 13.50 5.17 -3.69
CA TYR A 53 14.04 4.34 -4.75
C TYR A 53 13.10 4.20 -5.95
N PHE A 54 11.86 3.74 -5.73
CA PHE A 54 10.94 3.44 -6.82
C PHE A 54 10.32 4.69 -7.43
N ARG A 55 9.92 5.68 -6.60
CA ARG A 55 9.16 6.86 -7.08
C ARG A 55 10.06 8.07 -7.29
N GLY A 56 11.10 8.21 -6.47
CA GLY A 56 12.12 9.24 -6.66
C GLY A 56 13.06 8.91 -7.82
N ALA A 57 13.82 7.82 -7.68
CA ALA A 57 14.88 7.47 -8.63
C ALA A 57 14.34 6.74 -9.87
N LEU A 58 13.77 5.54 -9.72
CA LEU A 58 13.45 4.68 -10.85
C LEU A 58 12.36 5.26 -11.75
N GLN A 59 11.24 5.71 -11.18
CA GLN A 59 10.21 6.44 -11.91
C GLN A 59 10.80 7.68 -12.59
N GLY A 60 11.64 8.46 -11.90
CA GLY A 60 12.33 9.63 -12.45
C GLY A 60 13.17 9.31 -13.70
N ILE A 61 13.97 8.23 -13.64
CA ILE A 61 14.79 7.74 -14.75
C ILE A 61 13.92 7.29 -15.93
N MET A 62 12.74 6.73 -15.67
CA MET A 62 11.84 6.21 -16.70
C MET A 62 10.90 7.26 -17.29
N ARG A 63 10.85 8.49 -16.74
CA ARG A 63 10.00 9.58 -17.26
C ARG A 63 10.19 9.90 -18.75
N PRO A 64 11.40 9.88 -19.33
CA PRO A 64 11.60 10.12 -20.76
C PRO A 64 10.89 9.11 -21.67
N SER A 65 10.58 7.91 -21.15
CA SER A 65 9.81 6.88 -21.86
C SER A 65 8.29 7.08 -21.77
N GLY A 66 7.85 8.21 -21.20
CA GLY A 66 6.45 8.57 -20.98
C GLY A 66 5.95 8.19 -19.58
N SER A 67 5.01 8.99 -19.05
CA SER A 67 4.47 8.80 -17.69
C SER A 67 3.88 7.41 -17.45
N SER A 68 3.28 6.76 -18.46
CA SER A 68 2.76 5.41 -18.31
C SER A 68 3.87 4.41 -17.99
N VAL A 69 4.98 4.42 -18.75
CA VAL A 69 6.12 3.53 -18.49
C VAL A 69 6.74 3.83 -17.13
N ALA A 70 6.88 5.12 -16.81
CA ALA A 70 7.40 5.59 -15.54
C ALA A 70 6.56 5.17 -14.32
N ILE A 71 5.25 4.94 -14.49
CA ILE A 71 4.38 4.44 -13.41
C ILE A 71 4.40 2.91 -13.36
N PHE A 72 4.13 2.24 -14.49
CA PHE A 72 3.86 0.81 -14.49
C PHE A 72 5.11 -0.04 -14.31
N ALA A 73 6.25 0.34 -14.90
CA ALA A 73 7.46 -0.47 -14.82
C ALA A 73 8.05 -0.52 -13.40
N PRO A 74 8.19 0.61 -12.65
CA PRO A 74 8.61 0.57 -11.26
C PRO A 74 7.62 -0.17 -10.36
N ALA A 75 6.31 -0.01 -10.59
CA ALA A 75 5.28 -0.70 -9.82
C ALA A 75 5.32 -2.23 -10.03
N LEU A 76 5.58 -2.68 -11.26
CA LEU A 76 5.75 -4.10 -11.56
C LEU A 76 7.00 -4.67 -10.91
N LEU A 77 8.14 -3.97 -11.01
CA LEU A 77 9.37 -4.40 -10.35
C LEU A 77 9.19 -4.46 -8.82
N PHE A 78 8.53 -3.46 -8.24
CA PHE A 78 8.21 -3.43 -6.82
C PHE A 78 7.37 -4.65 -6.41
N ALA A 79 6.33 -4.98 -7.19
CA ALA A 79 5.51 -6.16 -6.95
C ALA A 79 6.31 -7.46 -6.99
N LEU A 80 7.18 -7.64 -7.98
CA LEU A 80 7.97 -8.85 -8.15
C LEU A 80 8.97 -9.07 -7.02
N LEU A 81 9.51 -8.00 -6.43
CA LEU A 81 10.50 -8.07 -5.35
C LEU A 81 9.91 -8.51 -3.99
N HIS A 82 8.59 -8.55 -3.84
CA HIS A 82 7.96 -9.02 -2.60
C HIS A 82 7.99 -10.54 -2.43
N LEU A 83 8.14 -11.30 -3.52
CA LEU A 83 8.27 -12.77 -3.51
C LEU A 83 7.13 -13.54 -2.79
N ASP A 84 6.03 -12.86 -2.49
CA ASP A 84 4.79 -13.43 -1.95
C ASP A 84 3.63 -13.03 -2.88
N LEU A 85 2.85 -14.00 -3.35
CA LEU A 85 1.84 -13.73 -4.37
C LEU A 85 0.78 -12.72 -3.91
N ALA A 86 0.33 -12.83 -2.67
CA ALA A 86 -0.71 -11.95 -2.14
C ALA A 86 -0.18 -10.52 -1.99
N GLN A 87 1.03 -10.39 -1.44
CA GLN A 87 1.71 -9.12 -1.25
C GLN A 87 2.11 -8.48 -2.58
N SER A 88 2.56 -9.26 -3.57
CA SER A 88 2.91 -8.79 -4.92
C SER A 88 1.71 -8.13 -5.61
N ILE A 89 0.53 -8.73 -5.52
CA ILE A 89 -0.71 -8.15 -6.08
C ILE A 89 -1.01 -6.81 -5.42
N THR A 90 -0.99 -6.75 -4.09
CA THR A 90 -1.21 -5.50 -3.35
C THR A 90 -0.17 -4.46 -3.72
N ALA A 91 1.11 -4.85 -3.76
CA ALA A 91 2.23 -3.98 -4.11
C ALA A 91 2.11 -3.43 -5.53
N LEU A 92 1.60 -4.20 -6.49
CA LEU A 92 1.35 -3.73 -7.86
C LEU A 92 0.26 -2.64 -7.88
N VAL A 93 -0.90 -2.92 -7.28
CA VAL A 93 -2.04 -1.99 -7.28
C VAL A 93 -1.70 -0.70 -6.54
N CYS A 94 -1.12 -0.82 -5.35
CA CYS A 94 -0.61 0.31 -4.58
C CYS A 94 0.51 1.04 -5.33
N GLY A 95 1.39 0.28 -6.00
CA GLY A 95 2.50 0.79 -6.77
C GLY A 95 2.08 1.73 -7.88
N ILE A 96 1.11 1.30 -8.67
CA ILE A 96 0.51 2.10 -9.75
C ILE A 96 -0.13 3.37 -9.17
N PHE A 97 -0.90 3.25 -8.10
CA PHE A 97 -1.54 4.41 -7.47
C PHE A 97 -0.52 5.44 -6.97
N LEU A 98 0.53 4.98 -6.28
CA LEU A 98 1.57 5.87 -5.75
C LEU A 98 2.39 6.51 -6.88
N GLY A 99 2.73 5.77 -7.92
CA GLY A 99 3.41 6.33 -9.09
C GLY A 99 2.58 7.40 -9.78
N TRP A 100 1.28 7.15 -9.98
CA TRP A 100 0.33 8.15 -10.47
C TRP A 100 0.25 9.37 -9.55
N LEU A 101 0.22 9.17 -8.24
CA LEU A 101 0.18 10.26 -7.26
C LEU A 101 1.38 11.18 -7.39
N VAL A 102 2.58 10.63 -7.63
CA VAL A 102 3.81 11.41 -7.84
C VAL A 102 3.77 12.22 -9.13
N GLU A 103 3.28 11.66 -10.24
CA GLU A 103 3.12 12.43 -11.50
C GLU A 103 2.16 13.61 -11.33
N ARG A 104 1.16 13.48 -10.45
CA ARG A 104 0.15 14.52 -10.19
C ARG A 104 0.60 15.55 -9.16
N SER A 105 1.18 15.11 -8.05
CA SER A 105 1.59 15.98 -6.95
C SER A 105 2.96 16.63 -7.20
N GLY A 106 3.79 16.04 -8.06
CA GLY A 106 5.19 16.41 -8.22
C GLY A 106 6.06 16.10 -7.00
N SER A 107 5.56 15.34 -6.01
CA SER A 107 6.25 15.05 -4.76
C SER A 107 6.04 13.60 -4.32
N ILE A 108 7.10 12.99 -3.78
CA ILE A 108 7.04 11.64 -3.20
C ILE A 108 6.47 11.64 -1.77
N LEU A 109 6.40 12.78 -1.09
CA LEU A 109 5.99 12.86 0.32
C LEU A 109 4.56 12.36 0.57
N PRO A 110 3.54 12.69 -0.24
CA PRO A 110 2.21 12.14 -0.07
C PRO A 110 2.20 10.61 -0.16
N GLY A 111 3.01 10.04 -1.07
CA GLY A 111 3.14 8.59 -1.22
C GLY A 111 3.83 7.94 -0.02
N MET A 112 4.93 8.54 0.45
CA MET A 112 5.66 8.14 1.66
C MET A 112 4.78 8.10 2.90
N LEU A 113 3.96 9.12 3.12
CA LEU A 113 3.03 9.15 4.25
C LEU A 113 1.96 8.06 4.13
N LEU A 114 1.37 7.89 2.95
CA LEU A 114 0.35 6.87 2.71
C LEU A 114 0.92 5.46 2.89
N HIS A 115 2.13 5.21 2.38
CA HIS A 115 2.83 3.94 2.52
C HIS A 115 3.14 3.65 3.99
N PHE A 116 3.68 4.63 4.72
CA PHE A 116 3.92 4.51 6.17
C PHE A 116 2.64 4.15 6.93
N ILE A 117 1.54 4.89 6.70
CA ILE A 117 0.25 4.63 7.35
C ILE A 117 -0.22 3.21 7.05
N ASN A 118 -0.13 2.77 5.79
CA ASN A 118 -0.51 1.41 5.42
C ASN A 118 0.30 0.35 6.16
N ASN A 119 1.63 0.53 6.27
CA ASN A 119 2.49 -0.41 6.96
C ASN A 119 2.22 -0.42 8.46
N THR A 120 1.98 0.74 9.07
CA THR A 120 1.56 0.85 10.47
C THR A 120 0.23 0.13 10.74
N LEU A 121 -0.76 0.31 9.86
CA LEU A 121 -2.05 -0.38 10.00
C LEU A 121 -1.91 -1.90 9.86
N ALA A 122 -1.09 -2.37 8.91
CA ALA A 122 -0.78 -3.79 8.72
C ALA A 122 0.00 -4.38 9.91
N PHE A 123 0.97 -3.63 10.44
CA PHE A 123 1.71 -4.01 11.64
C PHE A 123 0.78 -4.14 12.85
N LEU A 124 -0.16 -3.20 13.03
CA LEU A 124 -1.15 -3.28 14.09
C LEU A 124 -2.09 -4.47 13.91
N SER A 125 -2.52 -4.79 12.68
CA SER A 125 -3.29 -6.02 12.41
C SER A 125 -2.53 -7.26 12.89
N LEU A 126 -1.24 -7.37 12.52
CA LEU A 126 -0.41 -8.51 12.88
C LEU A 126 -0.19 -8.60 14.40
N TYR A 127 0.03 -7.47 15.06
CA TYR A 127 0.21 -7.40 16.51
C TYR A 127 -1.07 -7.80 17.26
N LEU A 128 -2.22 -7.27 16.86
CA LEU A 128 -3.51 -7.60 17.49
C LEU A 128 -3.85 -9.09 17.32
N ARG A 129 -3.58 -9.69 16.15
CA ARG A 129 -3.76 -11.14 15.94
C ARG A 129 -2.95 -12.01 16.89
N GLN A 130 -1.79 -11.53 17.34
CA GLN A 130 -0.86 -12.31 18.18
C GLN A 130 -1.11 -12.09 19.68
N TYR A 131 -1.53 -10.90 20.08
CA TYR A 131 -1.52 -10.48 21.49
C TYR A 131 -2.86 -9.98 22.04
N ALA A 132 -3.86 -9.74 21.18
CA ALA A 132 -5.17 -9.28 21.61
C ALA A 132 -6.22 -10.41 21.55
N PRO A 133 -7.36 -10.27 22.25
CA PRO A 133 -8.49 -11.16 22.07
C PRO A 133 -8.92 -11.22 20.61
N GLU A 134 -9.25 -12.42 20.13
CA GLU A 134 -9.61 -12.67 18.73
C GLU A 134 -10.72 -11.72 18.23
N GLN A 135 -11.72 -11.45 19.07
CA GLN A 135 -12.83 -10.56 18.71
C GLN A 135 -12.35 -9.15 18.40
N LEU A 136 -11.36 -8.64 19.14
CA LEU A 136 -10.82 -7.30 18.92
C LEU A 136 -10.04 -7.24 17.61
N ALA A 137 -9.22 -8.25 17.31
CA ALA A 137 -8.48 -8.35 16.05
C ALA A 137 -9.44 -8.41 14.85
N VAL A 138 -10.49 -9.24 14.94
CA VAL A 138 -11.51 -9.36 13.88
C VAL A 138 -12.26 -8.05 13.68
N VAL A 139 -12.69 -7.37 14.75
CA VAL A 139 -13.38 -6.08 14.64
C VAL A 139 -12.48 -5.04 13.97
N TYR A 140 -11.21 -4.96 14.37
CA TYR A 140 -10.24 -4.05 13.75
C TYR A 140 -10.08 -4.33 12.24
N GLU A 141 -9.98 -5.60 11.84
CA GLU A 141 -9.90 -5.97 10.42
C GLU A 141 -11.16 -5.63 9.64
N LEU A 142 -12.35 -5.83 10.23
CA LEU A 142 -13.61 -5.44 9.61
C LEU A 142 -13.69 -3.93 9.42
N ILE A 143 -13.20 -3.14 10.37
CA ILE A 143 -13.11 -1.68 10.21
C ILE A 143 -12.21 -1.32 9.02
N LEU A 144 -11.03 -1.93 8.90
CA LEU A 144 -10.15 -1.69 7.76
C LEU A 144 -10.79 -2.12 6.44
N LEU A 145 -11.48 -3.26 6.41
CA LEU A 145 -12.10 -3.81 5.22
C LEU A 145 -13.34 -3.04 4.77
N VAL A 146 -14.13 -2.50 5.70
CA VAL A 146 -15.43 -1.89 5.39
C VAL A 146 -15.40 -0.37 5.53
N ALA A 147 -14.95 0.16 6.66
CA ALA A 147 -15.05 1.59 6.93
C ALA A 147 -14.14 2.43 6.02
N LEU A 148 -12.91 1.98 5.75
CA LEU A 148 -11.97 2.74 4.91
C LEU A 148 -12.40 2.80 3.43
N PRO A 149 -12.85 1.70 2.79
CA PRO A 149 -13.43 1.79 1.45
C PRO A 149 -14.69 2.63 1.39
N LEU A 150 -15.60 2.51 2.36
CA LEU A 150 -16.82 3.34 2.41
C LEU A 150 -16.49 4.82 2.57
N ALA A 151 -15.54 5.17 3.44
CA ALA A 151 -15.08 6.54 3.59
C ALA A 151 -14.45 7.06 2.28
N ALA A 152 -13.65 6.26 1.59
CA ALA A 152 -13.07 6.62 0.30
C ALA A 152 -14.15 6.86 -0.77
N LEU A 153 -15.14 5.96 -0.87
CA LEU A 153 -16.28 6.11 -1.79
C LEU A 153 -17.11 7.35 -1.46
N PHE A 154 -17.39 7.60 -0.18
CA PHE A 154 -18.10 8.78 0.28
C PHE A 154 -17.36 10.07 -0.09
N LEU A 155 -16.04 10.13 0.15
CA LEU A 155 -15.22 11.30 -0.21
C LEU A 155 -15.21 11.53 -1.73
N VAL A 156 -15.05 10.48 -2.53
CA VAL A 156 -15.13 10.58 -4.00
C VAL A 156 -16.49 11.10 -4.45
N TRP A 157 -17.58 10.57 -3.87
CA TRP A 157 -18.93 11.05 -4.16
C TRP A 157 -19.11 12.52 -3.78
N ARG A 158 -18.64 12.94 -2.60
CA ARG A 158 -18.71 14.34 -2.13
C ARG A 158 -17.96 15.29 -3.05
N VAL A 159 -16.74 14.93 -3.44
CA VAL A 159 -15.91 15.72 -4.36
C VAL A 159 -16.59 15.86 -5.72
N LYS A 160 -17.15 14.77 -6.26
CA LYS A 160 -17.92 14.80 -7.52
C LYS A 160 -19.19 15.64 -7.40
N ALA A 161 -19.93 15.53 -6.30
CA ALA A 161 -21.14 16.30 -6.04
C ALA A 161 -20.87 17.82 -5.94
N GLN A 162 -19.64 18.21 -5.58
CA GLN A 162 -19.20 19.62 -5.57
C GLN A 162 -18.75 20.13 -6.95
N GLY A 163 -18.93 19.34 -8.02
CA GLY A 163 -18.53 19.70 -9.38
C GLY A 163 -17.02 19.64 -9.61
N PHE A 164 -16.24 19.11 -8.66
CA PHE A 164 -14.81 18.95 -8.81
C PHE A 164 -14.54 17.80 -9.80
N SER A 165 -13.97 18.12 -10.97
CA SER A 165 -13.49 17.12 -11.91
C SER A 165 -11.99 16.95 -11.74
N PHE A 166 -11.56 15.72 -11.51
CA PHE A 166 -10.14 15.40 -11.52
C PHE A 166 -9.72 15.27 -12.99
N SER A 167 -8.95 16.20 -13.53
CA SER A 167 -8.34 15.99 -14.84
C SER A 167 -7.37 14.81 -14.73
N ALA A 168 -7.64 13.72 -15.44
CA ALA A 168 -6.80 12.52 -15.43
C ALA A 168 -5.49 12.69 -16.22
N GLY A 169 -5.17 13.91 -16.67
CA GLY A 169 -4.03 14.19 -17.53
C GLY A 169 -2.72 13.79 -16.85
N LEU A 170 -2.07 12.79 -17.43
CA LEU A 170 -0.64 12.55 -17.25
C LEU A 170 0.11 13.75 -17.85
N ARG A 171 1.29 14.09 -17.31
CA ARG A 171 2.13 15.11 -17.94
C ARG A 171 2.48 14.60 -19.34
N GLY A 172 2.21 15.40 -20.37
CA GLY A 172 2.66 15.07 -21.72
C GLY A 172 4.18 14.95 -21.72
N GLY A 173 4.68 13.88 -22.35
CA GLY A 173 6.11 13.68 -22.61
C GLY A 173 6.64 14.68 -23.63
#